data_AF-A0A7K1NQS3-F1
#
_entry.id   AF-A0A7K1NQS3-F1
#
_cell.length_a   1.000
_cell.length_b   1.000
_cell.length_c   1.000
_cell.angle_alpha   90.00
_cell.angle_beta   90.00
_cell.angle_gamma   90.00
#
_symmetry.space_group_name_H-M   'P 1'
#
loop_
_entity.id
_entity.type
_entity.pdbx_description
1 polymer ?
#
loop_
_entity_poly.entity_id
_entity_poly.type
_entity_poly.pdbx_seq_one_letter_code
_entity_poly.pdbx_strand_id
1 'polypeptide(L)'
;MRRKPIELAAVATAAVPGLTPTAVSSAPDDPADFDSALLLDSEGKRWRVRSPRHAEASARLETEFLVLRAFAPGIRAELPFLMPTVAGSVRLGSLSTFVYSHLGGSTRSVEELTAGPDALAREIGVALAAIHDLPRALVSNADLPSYTPNEFRQRRLNELDQAATTGKIPPALLLRWEHALEDVSLWRFNPCVVHGDLHEDNLMVEGQRVTAVTGWTDLRIGDPADDFAWLVASNEHDFVDAVLAAYTSGRRDTPDNHLLRRAALSAEFALAQYLVKGIAAGDVSMIAEAEEMLDTLASDIAEHGGQPISVEPLPPAAAAGAPGAPAAGAPDAVRHEGVAPEAVPGIRAADDDVPAAVPPVTVLPVPAQPAVVVTQIPVAVTPLPVEPETPGQGSTGGPDDTSTAALSIVDIKKD
;
A
#
# COMPACT_ATOMS: atom_id res chain seq x y z
N MET A 1 -20.34 4.10 -15.34
CA MET A 1 -21.58 4.66 -14.76
C MET A 1 -21.51 4.40 -13.25
N ARG A 2 -21.69 5.41 -12.39
CA ARG A 2 -21.65 5.22 -10.92
C ARG A 2 -22.89 4.48 -10.45
N ARG A 3 -22.72 3.45 -9.62
CA ARG A 3 -23.81 2.68 -9.03
C ARG A 3 -24.42 3.42 -7.84
N LYS A 4 -25.75 3.38 -7.75
CA LYS A 4 -26.48 3.95 -6.61
C LYS A 4 -26.40 3.00 -5.40
N PRO A 5 -26.50 3.51 -4.16
CA PRO A 5 -26.47 2.66 -2.97
C PRO A 5 -27.50 1.51 -3.01
N ILE A 6 -28.71 1.76 -3.51
CA ILE A 6 -29.75 0.73 -3.64
C ILE A 6 -29.39 -0.39 -4.64
N GLU A 7 -28.64 -0.06 -5.70
CA GLU A 7 -28.13 -1.05 -6.65
C GLU A 7 -27.04 -1.91 -5.99
N LEU A 8 -26.18 -1.29 -5.18
CA LEU A 8 -25.17 -1.99 -4.39
C LEU A 8 -25.78 -2.93 -3.34
N ALA A 9 -26.91 -2.56 -2.74
CA ALA A 9 -27.66 -3.45 -1.85
C ALA A 9 -28.11 -4.73 -2.57
N ALA A 10 -28.63 -4.61 -3.80
CA ALA A 10 -29.01 -5.77 -4.61
C ALA A 10 -27.80 -6.62 -5.04
N VAL A 11 -26.67 -5.99 -5.34
CA VAL A 11 -25.41 -6.72 -5.61
C VAL A 11 -24.95 -7.49 -4.38
N ALA A 12 -25.08 -6.90 -3.19
CA ALA A 12 -24.65 -7.54 -1.95
C ALA A 12 -25.45 -8.80 -1.60
N THR A 13 -26.77 -8.83 -1.90
CA THR A 13 -27.59 -10.05 -1.67
C THR A 13 -27.16 -11.21 -2.55
N ALA A 14 -26.60 -10.93 -3.74
CA ALA A 14 -26.01 -11.95 -4.59
C ALA A 14 -24.62 -12.40 -4.08
N ALA A 15 -23.87 -11.52 -3.42
CA ALA A 15 -22.54 -11.80 -2.89
C ALA A 15 -22.55 -12.57 -1.56
N VAL A 16 -23.53 -12.32 -0.70
CA VAL A 16 -23.63 -12.88 0.65
C VAL A 16 -24.93 -13.68 0.79
N PRO A 17 -24.88 -15.03 0.81
CA PRO A 17 -26.07 -15.85 0.97
C PRO A 17 -26.83 -15.52 2.26
N GLY A 18 -28.14 -15.29 2.13
CA GLY A 18 -29.01 -14.97 3.27
C GLY A 18 -28.98 -13.51 3.72
N LEU A 19 -28.20 -12.63 3.09
CA LEU A 19 -28.23 -11.20 3.39
C LEU A 19 -29.56 -10.57 2.95
N THR A 20 -30.27 -9.98 3.91
CA THR A 20 -31.56 -9.29 3.72
C THR A 20 -31.45 -7.82 4.15
N PRO A 21 -31.02 -6.92 3.25
CA PRO A 21 -30.85 -5.50 3.57
C PRO A 21 -32.20 -4.84 3.91
N THR A 22 -32.26 -4.16 5.04
CA THR A 22 -33.43 -3.37 5.50
C THR A 22 -33.22 -1.88 5.32
N ALA A 23 -31.98 -1.42 5.32
CA ALA A 23 -31.62 -0.03 5.02
C ALA A 23 -30.29 0.04 4.25
N VAL A 24 -30.12 1.13 3.52
CA VAL A 24 -28.89 1.44 2.78
C VAL A 24 -28.59 2.92 2.88
N SER A 25 -27.32 3.26 3.04
CA SER A 25 -26.82 4.63 2.96
C SER A 25 -25.59 4.71 2.06
N SER A 26 -25.34 5.91 1.54
CA SER A 26 -24.06 6.22 0.89
C SER A 26 -22.96 6.19 1.94
N ALA A 27 -21.84 5.58 1.59
CA ALA A 27 -20.63 5.62 2.39
C ALA A 27 -19.46 5.77 1.44
N PRO A 28 -19.08 7.03 1.13
CA PRO A 28 -17.94 7.31 0.27
C PRO A 28 -16.70 6.62 0.84
N ASP A 29 -16.00 5.93 -0.04
CA ASP A 29 -14.64 5.41 0.15
C ASP A 29 -13.75 6.29 -0.76
N ASP A 30 -12.82 5.73 -1.52
CA ASP A 30 -12.25 6.42 -2.68
C ASP A 30 -13.27 6.47 -3.85
N PRO A 31 -13.86 7.63 -4.18
CA PRO A 31 -14.89 7.75 -5.19
C PRO A 31 -14.34 7.73 -6.63
N ALA A 32 -13.02 7.81 -6.83
CA ALA A 32 -12.38 7.60 -8.12
C ALA A 32 -12.39 6.10 -8.47
N ASP A 33 -12.11 5.27 -7.48
CA ASP A 33 -11.92 3.83 -7.66
C ASP A 33 -13.15 2.98 -7.35
N PHE A 34 -14.01 3.41 -6.42
CA PHE A 34 -15.10 2.59 -5.89
C PHE A 34 -16.45 3.31 -5.85
N ASP A 35 -17.51 2.55 -6.12
CA ASP A 35 -18.85 2.87 -5.64
C ASP A 35 -19.08 2.06 -4.35
N SER A 36 -19.35 2.76 -3.24
CA SER A 36 -19.44 2.15 -1.90
C SER A 36 -20.75 2.48 -1.18
N ALA A 37 -21.23 1.52 -0.39
CA ALA A 37 -22.46 1.66 0.39
C ALA A 37 -22.37 0.94 1.74
N LEU A 38 -23.09 1.48 2.74
CA LEU A 38 -23.34 0.79 3.99
C LEU A 38 -24.74 0.20 3.99
N LEU A 39 -24.83 -1.06 4.40
CA LEU A 39 -26.09 -1.80 4.51
C LEU A 39 -26.36 -2.14 5.98
N LEU A 40 -27.62 -2.12 6.35
CA LEU A 40 -28.13 -2.74 7.58
C LEU A 40 -29.00 -3.92 7.16
N ASP A 41 -28.82 -5.09 7.78
CA ASP A 41 -29.67 -6.25 7.54
C ASP A 41 -30.83 -6.37 8.53
N SER A 42 -31.68 -7.38 8.36
CA SER A 42 -32.81 -7.63 9.26
C SER A 42 -32.43 -8.11 10.66
N GLU A 43 -31.18 -8.54 10.86
CA GLU A 43 -30.63 -8.93 12.16
C GLU A 43 -29.90 -7.75 12.85
N GLY A 44 -29.87 -6.58 12.22
CA GLY A 44 -29.19 -5.40 12.72
C GLY A 44 -27.67 -5.39 12.49
N LYS A 45 -27.11 -6.32 11.70
CA LYS A 45 -25.70 -6.28 11.33
C LYS A 45 -25.47 -5.27 10.22
N ARG A 46 -24.30 -4.65 10.27
CA ARG A 46 -23.85 -3.64 9.31
C ARG A 46 -22.83 -4.24 8.36
N TRP A 47 -22.93 -3.87 7.09
CA TRP A 47 -22.08 -4.35 6.02
C TRP A 47 -21.59 -3.18 5.18
N ARG A 48 -20.39 -3.30 4.62
CA ARG A 48 -19.82 -2.36 3.65
C ARG A 48 -19.67 -3.06 2.31
N VAL A 49 -20.23 -2.49 1.26
CA VAL A 49 -20.05 -2.96 -0.12
C VAL A 49 -19.03 -2.07 -0.81
N ARG A 50 -18.02 -2.66 -1.44
CA ARG A 50 -17.05 -1.94 -2.29
C ARG A 50 -17.11 -2.52 -3.71
N SER A 51 -17.63 -1.73 -4.64
CA SER A 51 -17.76 -2.11 -6.05
C SER A 51 -16.78 -1.30 -6.89
N PRO A 52 -15.77 -1.92 -7.51
CA PRO A 52 -14.75 -1.20 -8.27
C PRO A 52 -15.32 -0.61 -9.56
N ARG A 53 -14.77 0.53 -9.96
CA ARG A 53 -15.16 1.29 -11.15
C ARG A 53 -14.35 0.92 -12.40
N HIS A 54 -13.18 0.31 -12.21
CA HIS A 54 -12.25 -0.07 -13.28
C HIS A 54 -11.44 -1.31 -12.88
N ALA A 55 -10.65 -1.84 -13.83
CA ALA A 55 -9.96 -3.12 -13.68
C ALA A 55 -8.86 -3.08 -12.62
N GLU A 56 -8.14 -1.96 -12.49
CA GLU A 56 -7.07 -1.79 -11.51
C GLU A 56 -7.64 -1.79 -10.07
N ALA A 57 -8.71 -1.04 -9.82
CA ALA A 57 -9.42 -1.06 -8.54
C ALA A 57 -9.97 -2.46 -8.21
N SER A 58 -10.44 -3.21 -9.21
CA SER A 58 -10.88 -4.60 -9.01
C SER A 58 -9.72 -5.51 -8.64
N ALA A 59 -8.57 -5.38 -9.29
CA ALA A 59 -7.37 -6.15 -8.97
C ALA A 59 -6.89 -5.83 -7.55
N ARG A 60 -6.94 -4.56 -7.11
CA ARG A 60 -6.61 -4.17 -5.73
C ARG A 60 -7.49 -4.89 -4.69
N LEU A 61 -8.81 -4.94 -4.89
CA LEU A 61 -9.71 -5.66 -3.97
C LEU A 61 -9.50 -7.18 -3.98
N GLU A 62 -9.20 -7.76 -5.15
CA GLU A 62 -8.88 -9.19 -5.26
C GLU A 62 -7.58 -9.52 -4.51
N THR A 63 -6.55 -8.68 -4.63
CA THR A 63 -5.31 -8.80 -3.86
C THR A 63 -5.54 -8.63 -2.36
N GLU A 64 -6.28 -7.58 -1.95
CA GLU A 64 -6.64 -7.36 -0.54
C GLU A 64 -7.37 -8.59 0.04
N PHE A 65 -8.30 -9.20 -0.71
CA PHE A 65 -8.98 -10.41 -0.27
C PHE A 65 -8.02 -11.58 -0.03
N LEU A 66 -7.02 -11.78 -0.91
CA LEU A 66 -6.00 -12.82 -0.71
C LEU A 66 -5.16 -12.54 0.53
N VAL A 67 -4.75 -11.29 0.74
CA VAL A 67 -4.00 -10.87 1.93
C VAL A 67 -4.82 -11.14 3.20
N LEU A 68 -6.07 -10.67 3.26
CA LEU A 68 -6.94 -10.85 4.42
C LEU A 68 -7.17 -12.33 4.77
N ARG A 69 -7.17 -13.23 3.77
CA ARG A 69 -7.27 -14.67 3.99
C ARG A 69 -6.01 -15.29 4.61
N ALA A 70 -4.84 -14.66 4.46
CA ALA A 70 -3.60 -15.13 5.09
C ALA A 70 -3.64 -14.97 6.63
N PHE A 71 -4.49 -14.07 7.14
CA PHE A 71 -4.66 -13.87 8.59
C PHE A 71 -5.55 -14.94 9.20
N ALA A 72 -4.93 -16.02 9.68
CA ALA A 72 -5.62 -17.04 10.45
C ALA A 72 -6.31 -16.46 11.70
N PRO A 73 -7.43 -17.04 12.18
CA PRO A 73 -8.17 -16.50 13.32
C PRO A 73 -7.35 -16.23 14.58
N GLY A 74 -6.35 -17.08 14.87
CA GLY A 74 -5.43 -16.89 16.00
C GLY A 74 -4.61 -15.60 15.89
N ILE A 75 -4.06 -15.32 14.70
CA ILE A 75 -3.30 -14.09 14.44
C ILE A 75 -4.22 -12.87 14.58
N ARG A 76 -5.43 -12.94 14.03
CA ARG A 76 -6.40 -11.84 14.13
C ARG A 76 -6.81 -11.53 15.56
N ALA A 77 -6.88 -12.54 16.43
CA ALA A 77 -7.26 -12.38 17.83
C ALA A 77 -6.17 -11.74 18.70
N GLU A 78 -4.91 -11.77 18.25
CA GLU A 78 -3.77 -11.16 18.96
C GLU A 78 -3.55 -9.69 18.59
N LEU A 79 -4.17 -9.21 17.50
CA LEU A 79 -4.06 -7.81 17.10
C LEU A 79 -4.85 -6.89 18.04
N PRO A 80 -4.31 -5.70 18.38
CA PRO A 80 -4.98 -4.73 19.25
C PRO A 80 -6.10 -3.95 18.53
N PHE A 81 -6.33 -4.24 17.24
CA PHE A 81 -7.32 -3.59 16.39
C PHE A 81 -8.02 -4.64 15.52
N LEU A 82 -9.18 -4.29 14.97
CA LEU A 82 -9.90 -5.11 14.01
C LEU A 82 -9.35 -4.94 12.59
N MET A 83 -9.56 -5.96 11.77
CA MET A 83 -9.26 -5.93 10.33
C MET A 83 -10.53 -6.18 9.52
N PRO A 84 -10.63 -5.73 8.26
CA PRO A 84 -11.74 -6.07 7.38
C PRO A 84 -11.94 -7.59 7.27
N THR A 85 -13.20 -8.02 7.31
CA THR A 85 -13.57 -9.41 7.02
C THR A 85 -14.47 -9.42 5.81
N VAL A 86 -14.04 -10.11 4.75
CA VAL A 86 -14.88 -10.33 3.57
C VAL A 86 -15.97 -11.34 3.91
N ALA A 87 -17.21 -10.89 3.82
CA ALA A 87 -18.42 -11.69 4.02
C ALA A 87 -18.81 -12.46 2.75
N GLY A 88 -18.49 -11.89 1.58
CA GLY A 88 -18.78 -12.49 0.29
C GLY A 88 -18.31 -11.61 -0.86
N SER A 89 -18.36 -12.17 -2.06
CA SER A 89 -17.94 -11.50 -3.28
C SER A 89 -18.81 -11.93 -4.45
N VAL A 90 -19.03 -11.02 -5.40
CA VAL A 90 -19.75 -11.32 -6.65
C VAL A 90 -19.02 -10.69 -7.83
N ARG A 91 -18.91 -11.43 -8.93
CA ARG A 91 -18.33 -10.94 -10.16
C ARG A 91 -19.42 -10.32 -11.05
N LEU A 92 -19.21 -9.07 -11.46
CA LEU A 92 -20.08 -8.29 -12.34
C LEU A 92 -19.32 -7.96 -13.62
N GLY A 93 -19.53 -8.76 -14.67
CA GLY A 93 -18.72 -8.68 -15.88
C GLY A 93 -17.27 -9.12 -15.58
N SER A 94 -16.30 -8.24 -15.84
CA SER A 94 -14.88 -8.48 -15.54
C SER A 94 -14.44 -8.02 -14.15
N LEU A 95 -15.32 -7.33 -13.40
CA LEU A 95 -14.97 -6.71 -12.12
C LEU A 95 -15.57 -7.48 -10.95
N SER A 96 -14.83 -7.57 -9.84
CA SER A 96 -15.27 -8.28 -8.64
C SER A 96 -15.66 -7.28 -7.54
N THR A 97 -16.91 -7.38 -7.07
CA THR A 97 -17.43 -6.58 -5.95
C THR A 97 -17.35 -7.38 -4.67
N PHE A 98 -16.92 -6.74 -3.58
CA PHE A 98 -16.74 -7.39 -2.29
C PHE A 98 -17.65 -6.76 -1.24
N VAL A 99 -18.17 -7.62 -0.35
CA VAL A 99 -18.97 -7.23 0.81
C VAL A 99 -18.19 -7.58 2.06
N TYR A 100 -18.05 -6.61 2.95
CA TYR A 100 -17.30 -6.71 4.19
C TYR A 100 -18.24 -6.54 5.38
N SER A 101 -17.92 -7.19 6.51
CA SER A 101 -18.50 -6.79 7.79
C SER A 101 -18.05 -5.36 8.12
N HIS A 102 -18.98 -4.53 8.59
CA HIS A 102 -18.68 -3.15 8.93
C HIS A 102 -17.80 -3.07 10.18
N LEU A 103 -16.79 -2.19 10.12
CA LEU A 103 -15.90 -1.85 11.22
C LEU A 103 -16.37 -0.54 11.84
N GLY A 104 -16.44 -0.48 13.17
CA GLY A 104 -16.80 0.74 13.90
C GLY A 104 -15.65 1.75 13.98
N GLY A 105 -16.01 3.02 14.19
CA GLY A 105 -15.08 4.16 14.21
C GLY A 105 -15.21 5.04 12.96
N SER A 106 -14.42 6.10 12.91
CA SER A 106 -14.26 6.96 11.73
C SER A 106 -12.77 7.22 11.46
N THR A 107 -12.43 7.56 10.23
CA THR A 107 -11.12 8.16 9.95
C THR A 107 -11.06 9.56 10.55
N ARG A 108 -9.86 10.11 10.68
CA ARG A 108 -9.59 11.47 11.13
C ARG A 108 -8.49 12.05 10.28
N SER A 109 -8.50 13.37 10.06
CA SER A 109 -7.40 14.01 9.35
C SER A 109 -6.11 13.95 10.19
N VAL A 110 -4.97 14.16 9.55
CA VAL A 110 -3.67 14.23 10.25
C VAL A 110 -3.72 15.29 11.36
N GLU A 111 -4.30 16.46 11.09
CA GLU A 111 -4.43 17.57 12.05
C GLU A 111 -5.31 17.19 13.25
N GLU A 112 -6.39 16.42 13.03
CA GLU A 112 -7.24 15.92 14.11
C GLU A 112 -6.54 14.85 14.95
N LEU A 113 -5.65 14.06 14.35
CA LEU A 113 -4.85 13.06 15.05
C LEU A 113 -3.75 13.73 15.90
N THR A 114 -3.05 14.73 15.36
CA THR A 114 -1.95 15.43 16.03
C THR A 114 -2.46 16.35 17.14
N ALA A 115 -3.62 17.01 16.94
CA ALA A 115 -4.29 17.79 17.99
C ALA A 115 -5.03 16.92 19.03
N GLY A 116 -5.07 15.60 18.81
CA GLY A 116 -5.70 14.64 19.71
C GLY A 116 -4.92 14.44 21.02
N PRO A 117 -5.50 13.74 22.01
CA PRO A 117 -4.79 13.41 23.23
C PRO A 117 -3.60 12.48 22.97
N ASP A 118 -2.52 12.59 23.75
CA ASP A 118 -1.32 11.71 23.68
C ASP A 118 -1.65 10.22 23.70
N ALA A 119 -2.77 9.86 24.33
CA ALA A 119 -3.28 8.49 24.36
C ALA A 119 -3.50 7.93 22.94
N LEU A 120 -3.87 8.76 21.97
CA LEU A 120 -4.09 8.36 20.58
C LEU A 120 -2.77 8.09 19.85
N ALA A 121 -1.77 8.96 20.00
CA ALA A 121 -0.41 8.72 19.49
C ALA A 121 0.14 7.38 20.00
N ARG A 122 -0.08 7.10 21.30
CA ARG A 122 0.30 5.82 21.89
C ARG A 122 -0.43 4.63 21.25
N GLU A 123 -1.74 4.72 20.98
CA GLU A 123 -2.49 3.64 20.33
C GLU A 123 -2.01 3.39 18.90
N ILE A 124 -1.66 4.45 18.15
CA ILE A 124 -1.06 4.33 16.81
C ILE A 124 0.29 3.61 16.90
N GLY A 125 1.16 3.98 17.85
CA GLY A 125 2.44 3.30 18.06
C GLY A 125 2.27 1.82 18.43
N VAL A 126 1.27 1.48 19.26
CA VAL A 126 0.93 0.09 19.60
C VAL A 126 0.42 -0.68 18.37
N ALA A 127 -0.42 -0.07 17.54
CA ALA A 127 -0.90 -0.67 16.30
C ALA A 127 0.25 -0.96 15.33
N LEU A 128 1.13 0.02 15.09
CA LEU A 128 2.35 -0.13 14.30
C LEU A 128 3.25 -1.27 14.81
N ALA A 129 3.46 -1.32 16.13
CA ALA A 129 4.27 -2.37 16.73
C ALA A 129 3.68 -3.75 16.48
N ALA A 130 2.35 -3.89 16.65
CA ALA A 130 1.65 -5.15 16.40
C ALA A 130 1.73 -5.59 14.93
N ILE A 131 1.61 -4.67 13.98
CA ILE A 131 1.78 -4.95 12.54
C ILE A 131 3.22 -5.43 12.26
N HIS A 132 4.22 -4.69 12.74
CA HIS A 132 5.63 -5.01 12.50
C HIS A 132 6.09 -6.28 13.21
N ASP A 133 5.38 -6.68 14.27
CA ASP A 133 5.56 -7.93 14.99
C ASP A 133 4.77 -9.10 14.38
N LEU A 134 4.05 -8.93 13.27
CA LEU A 134 3.41 -10.07 12.62
C LEU A 134 4.46 -11.12 12.21
N PRO A 135 4.15 -12.43 12.33
CA PRO A 135 5.07 -13.47 11.91
C PRO A 135 5.39 -13.35 10.42
N ARG A 136 6.67 -13.28 10.06
CA ARG A 136 7.12 -13.23 8.64
C ARG A 136 6.60 -14.40 7.80
N ALA A 137 6.34 -15.55 8.44
CA ALA A 137 5.73 -16.71 7.81
C ALA A 137 4.33 -16.42 7.26
N LEU A 138 3.58 -15.46 7.81
CA LEU A 138 2.29 -15.02 7.25
C LEU A 138 2.46 -14.50 5.82
N VAL A 139 3.47 -13.66 5.60
CA VAL A 139 3.77 -13.07 4.28
C VAL A 139 4.33 -14.14 3.35
N SER A 140 5.29 -14.94 3.84
CA SER A 140 5.95 -15.96 3.02
C SER A 140 4.99 -17.08 2.58
N ASN A 141 4.08 -17.54 3.46
CA ASN A 141 3.13 -18.60 3.13
C ASN A 141 2.00 -18.16 2.20
N ALA A 142 1.78 -16.84 2.08
CA ALA A 142 0.82 -16.24 1.18
C ALA A 142 1.45 -15.78 -0.14
N ASP A 143 2.72 -16.13 -0.39
CA ASP A 143 3.50 -15.72 -1.55
C ASP A 143 3.51 -14.19 -1.78
N LEU A 144 3.44 -13.43 -0.69
CA LEU A 144 3.48 -11.97 -0.72
C LEU A 144 4.92 -11.44 -0.83
N PRO A 145 5.11 -10.21 -1.34
CA PRO A 145 6.44 -9.66 -1.53
C PRO A 145 7.28 -9.63 -0.25
N SER A 146 8.57 -9.96 -0.40
CA SER A 146 9.54 -9.91 0.69
C SER A 146 10.86 -9.37 0.18
N TYR A 147 11.36 -8.32 0.81
CA TYR A 147 12.59 -7.65 0.42
C TYR A 147 13.59 -7.65 1.56
N THR A 148 14.84 -7.99 1.24
CA THR A 148 16.00 -7.66 2.08
C THR A 148 16.26 -6.14 2.05
N PRO A 149 17.04 -5.58 2.99
CA PRO A 149 17.31 -4.15 3.00
C PRO A 149 17.95 -3.64 1.70
N ASN A 150 18.87 -4.43 1.12
CA ASN A 150 19.52 -4.05 -0.14
C ASN A 150 18.59 -4.17 -1.35
N GLU A 151 17.71 -5.17 -1.41
CA GLU A 151 16.71 -5.25 -2.48
C GLU A 151 15.73 -4.09 -2.42
N PHE A 152 15.29 -3.72 -1.20
CA PHE A 152 14.41 -2.58 -0.99
C PHE A 152 15.07 -1.27 -1.42
N ARG A 153 16.32 -1.04 -0.99
CA ARG A 153 17.16 0.09 -1.42
C ARG A 153 17.30 0.15 -2.95
N GLN A 154 17.67 -0.97 -3.59
CA GLN A 154 17.86 -1.02 -5.04
C GLN A 154 16.56 -0.73 -5.78
N ARG A 155 15.42 -1.19 -5.26
CA ARG A 155 14.11 -0.88 -5.83
C ARG A 155 13.81 0.61 -5.77
N ARG A 156 14.07 1.27 -4.62
CA ARG A 156 13.92 2.73 -4.48
C ARG A 156 14.86 3.50 -5.40
N LEU A 157 16.10 3.05 -5.60
CA LEU A 157 17.01 3.60 -6.61
C LEU A 157 16.44 3.50 -8.03
N ASN A 158 15.92 2.33 -8.41
CA ASN A 158 15.32 2.15 -9.73
C ASN A 158 14.07 3.04 -9.92
N GLU A 159 13.26 3.22 -8.87
CA GLU A 159 12.13 4.15 -8.88
C GLU A 159 12.61 5.59 -9.04
N LEU A 160 13.70 5.98 -8.37
CA LEU A 160 14.31 7.30 -8.50
C LEU A 160 14.80 7.54 -9.93
N ASP A 161 15.52 6.58 -10.53
CA ASP A 161 15.99 6.66 -11.90
C ASP A 161 14.83 6.87 -12.88
N GLN A 162 13.75 6.11 -12.72
CA GLN A 162 12.54 6.27 -13.53
C GLN A 162 11.92 7.64 -13.34
N ALA A 163 11.78 8.10 -12.10
CA ALA A 163 11.23 9.41 -11.79
C ALA A 163 12.10 10.54 -12.36
N ALA A 164 13.43 10.40 -12.34
CA ALA A 164 14.37 11.34 -12.92
C ALA A 164 14.20 11.47 -14.46
N THR A 165 13.85 10.38 -15.16
CA THR A 165 13.61 10.43 -16.63
C THR A 165 12.45 11.34 -17.03
N THR A 166 11.56 11.69 -16.09
CA THR A 166 10.46 12.63 -16.35
C THR A 166 10.95 14.05 -16.63
N GLY A 167 12.13 14.43 -16.13
CA GLY A 167 12.68 15.78 -16.23
C GLY A 167 11.91 16.85 -15.45
N LYS A 168 10.94 16.45 -14.61
CA LYS A 168 10.03 17.34 -13.87
C LYS A 168 10.39 17.48 -12.39
N ILE A 169 11.33 16.70 -11.89
CA ILE A 169 11.75 16.74 -10.48
C ILE A 169 12.88 17.77 -10.31
N PRO A 170 12.80 18.68 -9.34
CA PRO A 170 13.89 19.61 -9.03
C PRO A 170 15.24 18.90 -8.82
N PRO A 171 16.33 19.34 -9.48
CA PRO A 171 17.63 18.66 -9.41
C PRO A 171 18.20 18.55 -7.98
N ALA A 172 17.89 19.52 -7.12
CA ALA A 172 18.32 19.51 -5.72
C ALA A 172 17.69 18.35 -4.94
N LEU A 173 16.44 18.00 -5.23
CA LEU A 173 15.76 16.85 -4.62
C LEU A 173 16.33 15.53 -5.13
N LEU A 174 16.57 15.42 -6.44
CA LEU A 174 17.20 14.22 -7.02
C LEU A 174 18.56 13.93 -6.37
N LEU A 175 19.45 14.93 -6.30
CA LEU A 175 20.77 14.78 -5.69
C LEU A 175 20.66 14.40 -4.20
N ARG A 176 19.71 15.02 -3.48
CA ARG A 176 19.47 14.75 -2.06
C ARG A 176 18.98 13.32 -1.83
N TRP A 177 18.05 12.82 -2.63
CA TRP A 177 17.51 11.47 -2.51
C TRP A 177 18.52 10.41 -2.97
N GLU A 178 19.23 10.66 -4.08
CA GLU A 178 20.32 9.81 -4.56
C GLU A 178 21.38 9.64 -3.46
N HIS A 179 21.82 10.73 -2.84
CA HIS A 179 22.80 10.68 -1.75
C HIS A 179 22.32 9.86 -0.55
N ALA A 180 21.05 9.97 -0.15
CA ALA A 180 20.49 9.17 0.93
C ALA A 180 20.36 7.68 0.55
N LEU A 181 19.97 7.41 -0.70
CA LEU A 181 19.92 6.06 -1.26
C LEU A 181 21.32 5.46 -1.40
N GLU A 182 22.36 6.25 -1.60
CA GLU A 182 23.75 5.80 -1.70
C GLU A 182 24.42 5.56 -0.33
N ASP A 183 23.96 6.22 0.73
CA ASP A 183 24.44 6.03 2.09
C ASP A 183 24.07 4.63 2.63
N VAL A 184 24.99 3.67 2.48
CA VAL A 184 24.83 2.27 2.91
C VAL A 184 24.52 2.15 4.41
N SER A 185 24.93 3.11 5.24
CA SER A 185 24.68 3.06 6.68
C SER A 185 23.19 3.21 7.02
N LEU A 186 22.46 3.99 6.21
CA LEU A 186 21.01 4.22 6.32
C LEU A 186 20.21 2.92 6.18
N TRP A 187 20.67 2.00 5.34
CA TRP A 187 19.96 0.79 4.92
C TRP A 187 20.26 -0.44 5.78
N ARG A 188 20.86 -0.25 6.96
CA ARG A 188 21.10 -1.32 7.94
C ARG A 188 19.92 -1.43 8.91
N PHE A 189 18.84 -2.04 8.45
CA PHE A 189 17.65 -2.31 9.26
C PHE A 189 17.27 -3.79 9.24
N ASN A 190 16.40 -4.19 10.17
CA ASN A 190 15.81 -5.52 10.22
C ASN A 190 14.46 -5.51 9.48
N PRO A 191 14.32 -6.16 8.32
CA PRO A 191 13.05 -6.21 7.62
C PRO A 191 11.98 -6.91 8.45
N CYS A 192 10.79 -6.34 8.49
CA CYS A 192 9.64 -6.89 9.18
C CYS A 192 8.41 -6.87 8.28
N VAL A 193 7.30 -7.43 8.75
CA VAL A 193 6.01 -7.24 8.07
C VAL A 193 5.66 -5.76 8.15
N VAL A 194 5.20 -5.16 7.06
CA VAL A 194 4.75 -3.77 7.00
C VAL A 194 3.40 -3.72 6.31
N HIS A 195 2.51 -2.85 6.78
CA HIS A 195 1.22 -2.60 6.16
C HIS A 195 1.40 -2.11 4.72
N GLY A 196 2.35 -1.21 4.52
CA GLY A 196 2.87 -0.82 3.22
C GLY A 196 2.15 0.36 2.57
N ASP A 197 0.94 0.66 3.04
CA ASP A 197 0.08 1.81 2.68
C ASP A 197 -0.55 2.40 3.95
N LEU A 198 0.18 2.46 5.07
CA LEU A 198 -0.39 2.98 6.31
C LEU A 198 -0.42 4.51 6.28
N HIS A 199 -1.60 5.09 6.50
CA HIS A 199 -1.84 6.52 6.68
C HIS A 199 -3.20 6.72 7.38
N GLU A 200 -3.60 7.96 7.63
CA GLU A 200 -4.76 8.34 8.44
C GLU A 200 -6.11 7.79 7.93
N ASP A 201 -6.28 7.66 6.61
CA ASP A 201 -7.52 7.09 6.04
C ASP A 201 -7.62 5.57 6.27
N ASN A 202 -6.50 4.92 6.55
CA ASN A 202 -6.43 3.50 6.87
C ASN A 202 -6.55 3.21 8.37
N LEU A 203 -6.73 4.25 9.20
CA LEU A 203 -6.91 4.14 10.64
C LEU A 203 -8.34 4.51 11.06
N MET A 204 -9.04 3.55 11.64
CA MET A 204 -10.37 3.77 12.21
C MET A 204 -10.21 4.10 13.70
N VAL A 205 -10.77 5.22 14.13
CA VAL A 205 -10.64 5.74 15.50
C VAL A 205 -12.01 5.91 16.14
N GLU A 206 -12.13 5.51 17.40
CA GLU A 206 -13.29 5.82 18.25
C GLU A 206 -12.81 6.35 19.60
N GLY A 207 -13.21 7.58 19.94
CA GLY A 207 -12.70 8.28 21.11
C GLY A 207 -11.19 8.49 21.05
N GLN A 208 -10.44 7.70 21.81
CA GLN A 208 -8.98 7.75 21.92
C GLN A 208 -8.33 6.40 21.56
N ARG A 209 -9.04 5.52 20.85
CA ARG A 209 -8.55 4.18 20.49
C ARG A 209 -8.57 3.98 18.99
N VAL A 210 -7.55 3.30 18.48
CA VAL A 210 -7.55 2.74 17.13
C VAL A 210 -8.40 1.47 17.16
N THR A 211 -9.57 1.50 16.53
CA THR A 211 -10.53 0.38 16.53
C THR A 211 -10.25 -0.61 15.42
N ALA A 212 -9.76 -0.14 14.28
CA ALA A 212 -9.47 -0.99 13.13
C ALA A 212 -8.41 -0.38 12.21
N VAL A 213 -7.76 -1.24 11.43
CA VAL A 213 -6.82 -0.86 10.36
C VAL A 213 -7.32 -1.44 9.04
N THR A 214 -7.39 -0.64 7.99
CA THR A 214 -7.84 -1.02 6.64
C THR A 214 -6.72 -0.82 5.60
N GLY A 215 -6.93 -1.22 4.34
CA GLY A 215 -5.95 -0.93 3.28
C GLY A 215 -4.84 -1.96 3.11
N TRP A 216 -5.11 -3.23 3.42
CA TRP A 216 -4.10 -4.30 3.51
C TRP A 216 -3.54 -4.80 2.17
N THR A 217 -3.77 -4.09 1.07
CA THR A 217 -3.38 -4.53 -0.28
C THR A 217 -1.86 -4.69 -0.41
N ASP A 218 -1.10 -3.82 0.26
CA ASP A 218 0.34 -3.64 0.05
C ASP A 218 1.21 -4.35 1.09
N LEU A 219 0.60 -5.26 1.87
CA LEU A 219 1.27 -6.03 2.92
C LEU A 219 2.47 -6.80 2.34
N ARG A 220 3.63 -6.59 2.96
CA ARG A 220 4.90 -7.18 2.52
C ARG A 220 5.87 -7.34 3.68
N ILE A 221 7.00 -8.01 3.44
CA ILE A 221 8.18 -7.86 4.28
C ILE A 221 9.06 -6.76 3.67
N GLY A 222 9.36 -5.73 4.45
CA GLY A 222 10.10 -4.55 3.97
C GLY A 222 10.63 -3.67 5.09
N ASP A 223 10.85 -2.41 4.76
CA ASP A 223 11.34 -1.40 5.69
C ASP A 223 10.21 -0.84 6.56
N PRO A 224 10.27 -0.97 7.91
CA PRO A 224 9.28 -0.38 8.81
C PRO A 224 9.13 1.13 8.65
N ALA A 225 10.10 1.81 8.05
CA ALA A 225 10.04 3.24 7.80
C ALA A 225 8.90 3.67 6.85
N ASP A 226 8.45 2.79 5.95
CA ASP A 226 7.34 3.11 5.03
C ASP A 226 6.04 3.43 5.81
N ASP A 227 5.74 2.68 6.87
CA ASP A 227 4.54 2.88 7.69
C ASP A 227 4.66 4.10 8.64
N PHE A 228 5.85 4.69 8.75
CA PHE A 228 6.11 5.93 9.51
C PHE A 228 6.14 7.19 8.62
N ALA A 229 6.19 7.05 7.29
CA ALA A 229 6.43 8.17 6.38
C ALA A 229 5.38 9.29 6.54
N TRP A 230 4.09 8.93 6.61
CA TRP A 230 2.99 9.88 6.77
C TRP A 230 3.06 10.65 8.10
N LEU A 231 3.53 10.00 9.17
CA LEU A 231 3.72 10.65 10.47
C LEU A 231 4.79 11.74 10.38
N VAL A 232 5.91 11.42 9.75
CA VAL A 232 7.02 12.37 9.59
C VAL A 232 6.62 13.52 8.66
N ALA A 233 5.76 13.26 7.67
CA ALA A 233 5.21 14.29 6.78
C ALA A 233 4.32 15.31 7.50
N SER A 234 3.72 14.97 8.66
CA SER A 234 2.89 15.91 9.44
C SER A 234 3.67 17.09 10.03
N ASN A 235 4.99 16.98 10.15
CA ASN A 235 5.89 17.95 10.79
C ASN A 235 5.55 18.28 12.27
N GLU A 236 4.80 17.41 12.95
CA GLU A 236 4.47 17.52 14.38
C GLU A 236 5.38 16.63 15.23
N HIS A 237 6.56 17.14 15.62
CA HIS A 237 7.61 16.35 16.28
C HIS A 237 7.16 15.68 17.56
N ASP A 238 6.42 16.38 18.43
CA ASP A 238 5.94 15.83 19.70
C ASP A 238 5.00 14.63 19.49
N PHE A 239 4.16 14.70 18.45
CA PHE A 239 3.26 13.60 18.08
C PHE A 239 4.06 12.41 17.54
N VAL A 240 5.00 12.64 16.63
CA VAL A 240 5.87 11.59 16.06
C VAL A 240 6.68 10.90 17.16
N ASP A 241 7.25 11.67 18.08
CA ASP A 241 8.04 11.16 19.21
C ASP A 241 7.17 10.31 20.16
N ALA A 242 5.93 10.74 20.44
CA ALA A 242 5.00 9.97 21.23
C ALA A 242 4.62 8.63 20.56
N VAL A 243 4.37 8.64 19.25
CA VAL A 243 4.11 7.42 18.47
C VAL A 243 5.34 6.51 18.49
N LEU A 244 6.54 7.04 18.23
CA LEU A 244 7.79 6.29 18.21
C LEU A 244 8.11 5.68 19.58
N ALA A 245 7.86 6.40 20.66
CA ALA A 245 8.08 5.91 22.03
C ALA A 245 7.16 4.72 22.35
N ALA A 246 5.87 4.81 21.97
CA ALA A 246 4.92 3.73 22.14
C ALA A 246 5.25 2.53 21.24
N TYR A 247 5.62 2.78 19.98
CA TYR A 247 6.08 1.76 19.05
C TYR A 247 7.30 1.00 19.58
N THR A 248 8.33 1.72 20.01
CA THR A 248 9.56 1.14 20.56
C THR A 248 9.29 0.31 21.81
N SER A 249 8.35 0.74 22.65
CA SER A 249 7.95 0.01 23.87
C SER A 249 7.13 -1.25 23.57
N GLY A 250 6.34 -1.25 22.50
CA GLY A 250 5.48 -2.37 22.10
C GLY A 250 6.18 -3.42 21.23
N ARG A 251 7.26 -3.04 20.54
CA ARG A 251 8.03 -3.91 19.66
C ARG A 251 8.83 -4.96 20.42
N ARG A 252 8.92 -6.17 19.86
CA ARG A 252 9.86 -7.19 20.36
C ARG A 252 11.33 -6.86 20.10
N ASP A 253 11.61 -6.28 18.94
CA ASP A 253 12.97 -5.88 18.55
C ASP A 253 13.13 -4.36 18.62
N THR A 254 14.25 -3.89 19.15
CA THR A 254 14.57 -2.46 19.16
C THR A 254 14.66 -1.93 17.73
N PRO A 255 13.94 -0.84 17.38
CA PRO A 255 14.05 -0.19 16.09
C PRO A 255 15.50 0.30 15.84
N ASP A 256 15.91 0.33 14.58
CA ASP A 256 17.23 0.88 14.24
C ASP A 256 17.25 2.41 14.37
N ASN A 257 18.45 2.97 14.51
CA ASN A 257 18.67 4.40 14.75
C ASN A 257 18.29 5.31 13.58
N HIS A 258 18.01 4.74 12.40
CA HIS A 258 17.75 5.49 11.17
C HIS A 258 16.33 5.33 10.65
N LEU A 259 15.42 4.72 11.43
CA LEU A 259 14.02 4.56 11.08
C LEU A 259 13.37 5.88 10.62
N LEU A 260 13.44 6.93 11.44
CA LEU A 260 12.82 8.21 11.10
C LEU A 260 13.50 8.92 9.92
N ARG A 261 14.79 8.68 9.69
CA ARG A 261 15.51 9.24 8.52
C ARG A 261 15.02 8.60 7.23
N ARG A 262 14.85 7.27 7.24
CA ARG A 262 14.25 6.54 6.11
C ARG A 262 12.78 6.90 5.93
N ALA A 263 12.04 7.14 7.01
CA ALA A 263 10.65 7.57 6.92
C ALA A 263 10.53 8.96 6.29
N ALA A 264 11.41 9.90 6.67
CA ALA A 264 11.53 11.21 6.03
C ALA A 264 11.87 11.09 4.53
N LEU A 265 12.83 10.23 4.16
CA LEU A 265 13.15 9.95 2.75
C LEU A 265 11.92 9.40 2.01
N SER A 266 11.21 8.41 2.57
CA SER A 266 10.00 7.85 1.97
C SER A 266 8.89 8.90 1.83
N ALA A 267 8.73 9.81 2.78
CA ALA A 267 7.76 10.90 2.74
C ALA A 267 8.07 11.89 1.61
N GLU A 268 9.31 12.36 1.51
CA GLU A 268 9.75 13.24 0.42
C GLU A 268 9.58 12.55 -0.94
N PHE A 269 9.99 11.29 -1.03
CA PHE A 269 9.98 10.52 -2.28
C PHE A 269 8.57 10.11 -2.73
N ALA A 270 7.58 10.12 -1.84
CA ALA A 270 6.18 9.89 -2.20
C ALA A 270 5.65 10.91 -3.22
N LEU A 271 6.14 12.16 -3.19
CA LEU A 271 5.78 13.19 -4.16
C LEU A 271 6.24 12.83 -5.58
N ALA A 272 7.42 12.24 -5.72
CA ALA A 272 7.93 11.76 -7.00
C ALA A 272 7.09 10.57 -7.53
N GLN A 273 6.66 9.68 -6.64
CA GLN A 273 5.77 8.58 -7.01
C GLN A 273 4.38 9.09 -7.43
N TYR A 274 3.85 10.09 -6.74
CA TYR A 274 2.60 10.77 -7.11
C TYR A 274 2.70 11.38 -8.51
N LEU A 275 3.79 12.11 -8.80
CA LEU A 275 4.07 12.65 -10.14
C LEU A 275 4.10 11.54 -11.22
N VAL A 276 4.86 10.47 -11.00
CA VAL A 276 4.98 9.36 -11.96
C VAL A 276 3.61 8.70 -12.21
N LYS A 277 2.80 8.53 -11.16
CA LYS A 277 1.43 8.00 -11.28
C LYS A 277 0.54 8.94 -12.09
N GLY A 278 0.63 10.25 -11.88
CA GLY A 278 -0.09 11.25 -12.68
C GLY A 278 0.28 11.20 -14.16
N ILE A 279 1.57 11.06 -14.47
CA ILE A 279 2.07 10.89 -15.84
C ILE A 279 1.52 9.62 -16.48
N ALA A 280 1.58 8.49 -15.77
CA ALA A 280 1.08 7.21 -16.27
C ALA A 280 -0.44 7.24 -16.53
N ALA A 281 -1.19 7.97 -15.71
CA ALA A 281 -2.63 8.17 -15.88
C ALA A 281 -2.98 9.21 -16.96
N GLY A 282 -2.01 10.04 -17.40
CA GLY A 282 -2.27 11.19 -18.27
C GLY A 282 -3.07 12.30 -17.59
N ASP A 283 -3.03 12.38 -16.26
CA ASP A 283 -3.81 13.33 -15.47
C ASP A 283 -3.03 14.63 -15.30
N VAL A 284 -3.40 15.65 -16.09
CA VAL A 284 -2.71 16.94 -16.11
C VAL A 284 -2.85 17.69 -14.78
N SER A 285 -3.98 17.53 -14.07
CA SER A 285 -4.16 18.14 -12.74
C SER A 285 -3.22 17.52 -11.72
N MET A 286 -3.16 16.18 -11.68
CA MET A 286 -2.29 15.44 -10.77
C MET A 286 -0.82 15.75 -11.01
N ILE A 287 -0.41 15.88 -12.28
CA ILE A 287 0.95 16.27 -12.67
C ILE A 287 1.28 17.68 -12.16
N ALA A 288 0.40 18.66 -12.41
CA ALA A 288 0.63 20.04 -12.01
C ALA A 288 0.70 20.20 -10.49
N GLU A 289 -0.18 19.52 -9.76
CA GLU A 289 -0.16 19.48 -8.29
C GLU A 289 1.13 18.84 -7.76
N ALA A 290 1.59 17.74 -8.37
CA ALA A 290 2.84 17.11 -8.00
C ALA A 290 4.06 18.01 -8.22
N GLU A 291 4.12 18.73 -9.35
CA GLU A 291 5.18 19.71 -9.64
C GLU A 291 5.17 20.84 -8.60
N GLU A 292 4.01 21.37 -8.25
CA GLU A 292 3.87 22.40 -7.20
C GLU A 292 4.37 21.91 -5.84
N MET A 293 3.95 20.71 -5.40
CA MET A 293 4.41 20.13 -4.14
C MET A 293 5.93 19.89 -4.11
N LEU A 294 6.51 19.44 -5.21
CA LEU A 294 7.96 19.23 -5.35
C LEU A 294 8.73 20.56 -5.29
N ASP A 295 8.22 21.61 -5.93
CA ASP A 295 8.82 22.94 -5.90
C ASP A 295 8.76 23.55 -4.49
N THR A 296 7.62 23.41 -3.80
CA THR A 296 7.48 23.80 -2.39
C THR A 296 8.48 23.05 -1.51
N LEU A 297 8.56 21.73 -1.62
CA LEU A 297 9.52 20.93 -0.84
C LEU A 297 10.97 21.37 -1.10
N ALA A 298 11.32 21.62 -2.37
CA ALA A 298 12.65 22.09 -2.72
C ALA A 298 12.97 23.47 -2.11
N SER A 299 11.99 24.38 -2.12
CA SER A 299 12.11 25.71 -1.50
C SER A 299 12.29 25.61 0.02
N ASP A 300 11.45 24.82 0.69
CA ASP A 300 11.48 24.67 2.15
C ASP A 300 12.80 24.04 2.62
N ILE A 301 13.31 23.05 1.88
CA ILE A 301 14.63 22.46 2.18
C ILE A 301 15.75 23.48 1.96
N ALA A 302 15.66 24.32 0.93
CA ALA A 302 16.66 25.36 0.69
C ALA A 302 16.66 26.44 1.78
N GLU A 303 15.50 26.79 2.31
CA GLU A 303 15.35 27.83 3.36
C GLU A 303 15.67 27.29 4.76
N HIS A 304 15.22 26.07 5.08
CA HIS A 304 15.25 25.53 6.44
C HIS A 304 16.16 24.30 6.62
N GLY A 305 16.76 23.78 5.55
CA GLY A 305 17.67 22.63 5.57
C GLY A 305 16.99 21.25 5.49
N GLY A 306 15.66 21.19 5.67
CA GLY A 306 14.88 19.96 5.69
C GLY A 306 15.21 19.04 6.89
N GLN A 307 14.46 17.94 6.99
CA GLN A 307 14.77 16.88 7.96
C GLN A 307 16.05 16.13 7.54
N PRO A 308 16.89 15.62 8.45
CA PRO A 308 18.09 14.88 8.05
C PRO A 308 17.74 13.48 7.52
N ILE A 309 17.92 13.25 6.21
CA ILE A 309 17.62 11.95 5.58
C ILE A 309 18.85 11.06 5.33
N SER A 310 20.06 11.63 5.26
CA SER A 310 21.34 10.90 5.14
C SER A 310 22.22 11.13 6.36
N VAL A 311 23.02 10.13 6.75
CA VAL A 311 23.97 10.22 7.87
C VAL A 311 25.21 10.99 7.45
N GLU A 312 25.61 10.83 6.19
CA GLU A 312 26.69 11.57 5.58
C GLU A 312 26.21 12.98 5.20
N PRO A 313 27.01 14.04 5.43
CA PRO A 313 26.69 15.37 4.92
C PRO A 313 26.70 15.36 3.39
N LEU A 314 25.73 16.03 2.77
CA LEU A 314 25.71 16.20 1.32
C LEU A 314 27.04 16.85 0.88
N PRO A 315 27.71 16.35 -0.16
CA PRO A 315 28.89 17.01 -0.71
C PRO A 315 28.54 18.45 -1.04
N PRO A 316 29.40 19.43 -0.73
CA PRO A 316 29.14 20.81 -1.11
C PRO A 316 28.93 20.85 -2.62
N ALA A 317 27.81 21.42 -3.06
CA ALA A 317 27.50 21.58 -4.47
C ALA A 317 28.72 22.19 -5.15
N ALA A 318 29.35 21.43 -6.05
CA ALA A 318 30.48 21.93 -6.81
C ALA A 318 29.98 23.19 -7.52
N ALA A 319 30.45 24.36 -7.08
CA ALA A 319 30.15 25.61 -7.75
C ALA A 319 30.47 25.40 -9.23
N ALA A 320 29.45 25.45 -10.08
CA ALA A 320 29.60 25.38 -11.52
C ALA A 320 30.74 26.33 -11.88
N GLY A 321 31.84 25.75 -12.40
CA GLY A 321 33.11 26.42 -12.52
C GLY A 321 32.96 27.80 -13.15
N ALA A 322 33.41 28.82 -12.44
CA ALA A 322 33.60 30.14 -13.02
C ALA A 322 34.54 30.01 -14.24
N PRO A 323 34.22 30.65 -15.38
CA PRO A 323 35.04 30.52 -16.58
C PRO A 323 36.42 31.14 -16.36
N GLY A 324 37.44 30.43 -16.87
CA GLY A 324 38.85 30.57 -16.58
C GLY A 324 39.49 31.96 -16.64
N ALA A 325 40.64 32.04 -15.96
CA ALA A 325 41.76 32.90 -16.32
C ALA A 325 43.08 32.12 -16.09
N PRO A 326 44.14 32.41 -16.87
CA PRO A 326 44.97 31.37 -17.48
C PRO A 326 46.16 30.91 -16.63
N ALA A 327 46.57 29.66 -16.88
CA ALA A 327 47.86 29.13 -16.46
C ALA A 327 48.99 29.82 -17.23
N ALA A 328 49.85 30.55 -16.51
CA ALA A 328 51.12 31.04 -17.00
C ALA A 328 52.25 30.26 -16.31
N GLY A 329 53.08 29.55 -17.09
CA GLY A 329 54.33 28.99 -16.58
C GLY A 329 54.83 27.74 -17.29
N ALA A 330 55.37 27.89 -18.51
CA ALA A 330 56.51 27.11 -18.99
C ALA A 330 57.55 28.12 -19.49
N PRO A 331 58.85 27.95 -19.19
CA PRO A 331 59.73 27.02 -19.90
C PRO A 331 60.60 26.19 -18.92
N ASP A 332 61.33 25.13 -19.28
CA ASP A 332 62.29 25.06 -20.38
C ASP A 332 62.67 23.61 -20.72
N ALA A 333 63.12 23.42 -21.97
CA ALA A 333 63.52 22.15 -22.53
C ALA A 333 65.02 21.88 -22.30
N VAL A 334 65.36 20.65 -21.91
CA VAL A 334 66.70 20.09 -22.13
C VAL A 334 66.57 18.68 -22.71
N ARG A 335 67.13 18.52 -23.92
CA ARG A 335 67.36 17.24 -24.61
C ARG A 335 68.72 16.69 -24.18
N HIS A 336 68.85 15.37 -24.02
CA HIS A 336 70.03 14.54 -24.38
C HIS A 336 69.57 13.07 -24.29
N GLU A 337 69.38 12.40 -25.43
CA GLU A 337 70.31 11.46 -26.09
C GLU A 337 70.12 10.00 -25.65
N GLY A 338 69.86 9.16 -26.66
CA GLY A 338 69.51 7.75 -26.49
C GLY A 338 70.72 6.84 -26.36
N VAL A 339 70.49 5.71 -25.71
CA VAL A 339 71.29 4.48 -25.86
C VAL A 339 70.32 3.31 -25.90
N ALA A 340 70.47 2.48 -26.93
CA ALA A 340 69.70 1.27 -27.21
C ALA A 340 70.07 0.09 -26.29
N PRO A 341 69.21 -0.91 -26.12
CA PRO A 341 69.62 -2.24 -25.69
C PRO A 341 69.68 -3.24 -26.86
N GLU A 342 70.74 -4.05 -26.85
CA GLU A 342 71.02 -5.19 -27.72
C GLU A 342 69.96 -6.30 -27.70
N ALA A 343 69.90 -7.05 -28.80
CA ALA A 343 68.96 -8.12 -29.08
C ALA A 343 69.55 -9.54 -28.90
N VAL A 344 68.82 -10.42 -28.17
CA VAL A 344 68.22 -11.75 -28.55
C VAL A 344 69.17 -12.83 -29.17
N PRO A 345 69.13 -14.17 -28.86
CA PRO A 345 67.95 -15.09 -29.00
C PRO A 345 67.92 -16.34 -28.08
N GLY A 346 66.90 -17.20 -28.01
CA GLY A 346 65.63 -17.47 -28.72
C GLY A 346 64.91 -18.61 -27.96
N ILE A 347 63.59 -18.82 -28.09
CA ILE A 347 62.96 -19.71 -29.08
C ILE A 347 61.45 -19.38 -29.16
N ARG A 348 60.96 -19.32 -30.41
CA ARG A 348 59.60 -19.16 -30.95
C ARG A 348 58.77 -20.46 -30.83
N ALA A 349 57.45 -20.56 -31.01
CA ALA A 349 56.31 -19.67 -31.30
C ALA A 349 55.01 -20.52 -31.18
N ALA A 350 53.85 -19.87 -31.05
CA ALA A 350 52.64 -20.16 -31.85
C ALA A 350 51.57 -19.08 -31.60
N ASP A 351 51.05 -18.52 -32.70
CA ASP A 351 49.92 -17.59 -32.79
C ASP A 351 48.57 -18.29 -32.46
N ASP A 352 47.59 -17.54 -31.94
CA ASP A 352 46.33 -17.22 -32.66
C ASP A 352 45.30 -16.50 -31.78
N ASP A 353 44.57 -15.59 -32.45
CA ASP A 353 43.34 -14.90 -32.07
C ASP A 353 42.25 -15.83 -31.50
N VAL A 354 41.41 -15.33 -30.57
CA VAL A 354 39.92 -15.45 -30.52
C VAL A 354 39.37 -14.90 -29.17
N PRO A 355 38.24 -14.15 -29.19
CA PRO A 355 37.64 -13.51 -28.02
C PRO A 355 36.88 -14.49 -27.10
N ALA A 356 36.84 -14.17 -25.80
CA ALA A 356 36.11 -14.92 -24.79
C ALA A 356 34.58 -14.85 -25.01
N ALA A 357 33.98 -15.96 -25.43
CA ALA A 357 32.55 -16.20 -25.44
C ALA A 357 32.09 -16.81 -24.10
N VAL A 358 31.01 -16.25 -23.54
CA VAL A 358 30.29 -16.77 -22.37
C VAL A 358 29.51 -18.03 -22.76
N PRO A 359 29.51 -19.13 -21.98
CA PRO A 359 28.78 -20.33 -22.35
C PRO A 359 27.26 -20.13 -22.21
N PRO A 360 26.43 -20.71 -23.09
CA PRO A 360 24.98 -20.62 -23.00
C PRO A 360 24.42 -21.48 -21.86
N VAL A 361 23.54 -20.89 -21.06
CA VAL A 361 22.72 -21.58 -20.06
C VAL A 361 21.72 -22.47 -20.79
N THR A 362 21.84 -23.79 -20.61
CA THR A 362 20.88 -24.77 -21.13
C THR A 362 19.78 -24.97 -20.08
N VAL A 363 18.57 -24.49 -20.37
CA VAL A 363 17.38 -24.75 -19.54
C VAL A 363 16.81 -26.12 -19.93
N LEU A 364 16.86 -27.08 -19.02
CA LEU A 364 16.19 -28.38 -19.19
C LEU A 364 14.68 -28.22 -18.89
N PRO A 365 13.77 -28.66 -19.77
CA PRO A 365 12.34 -28.59 -19.53
C PRO A 365 11.90 -29.58 -18.43
N VAL A 366 11.11 -29.09 -17.47
CA VAL A 366 10.48 -29.89 -16.42
C VAL A 366 9.42 -30.82 -17.05
N PRO A 367 9.41 -32.14 -16.74
CA PRO A 367 8.41 -33.04 -17.28
C PRO A 367 7.02 -32.72 -16.71
N ALA A 368 6.06 -32.48 -17.61
CA ALA A 368 4.65 -32.27 -17.28
C ALA A 368 4.07 -33.54 -16.63
N GLN A 369 3.57 -33.42 -15.40
CA GLN A 369 2.77 -34.47 -14.78
C GLN A 369 1.31 -34.39 -15.29
N PRO A 370 0.64 -35.53 -15.53
CA PRO A 370 -0.73 -35.54 -16.03
C PRO A 370 -1.71 -34.99 -14.97
N ALA A 371 -2.74 -34.31 -15.46
CA ALA A 371 -3.80 -33.70 -14.66
C ALA A 371 -4.48 -34.71 -13.72
N VAL A 372 -4.66 -34.31 -12.46
CA VAL A 372 -5.47 -35.03 -11.48
C VAL A 372 -6.92 -35.06 -11.97
N VAL A 373 -7.43 -36.26 -12.27
CA VAL A 373 -8.85 -36.48 -12.56
C VAL A 373 -9.61 -36.38 -11.24
N VAL A 374 -10.38 -35.31 -11.08
CA VAL A 374 -11.31 -35.13 -9.96
C VAL A 374 -12.57 -35.97 -10.25
N THR A 375 -12.67 -37.12 -9.61
CA THR A 375 -13.90 -37.93 -9.62
C THR A 375 -14.95 -37.26 -8.73
N GLN A 376 -16.13 -36.95 -9.28
CA GLN A 376 -17.24 -36.41 -8.50
C GLN A 376 -17.70 -37.41 -7.44
N ILE A 377 -17.86 -36.95 -6.20
CA ILE A 377 -18.50 -37.71 -5.13
C ILE A 377 -20.00 -37.78 -5.45
N PRO A 378 -20.62 -38.98 -5.58
CA PRO A 378 -22.06 -39.07 -5.79
C PRO A 378 -22.79 -38.62 -4.52
N VAL A 379 -23.53 -37.52 -4.62
CA VAL A 379 -24.48 -37.08 -3.58
C VAL A 379 -25.70 -37.99 -3.66
N ALA A 380 -25.80 -38.93 -2.72
CA ALA A 380 -27.04 -39.66 -2.49
C ALA A 380 -28.07 -38.70 -1.87
N VAL A 381 -29.09 -38.34 -2.64
CA VAL A 381 -30.25 -37.61 -2.12
C VAL A 381 -31.13 -38.59 -1.36
N THR A 382 -31.06 -38.54 -0.03
CA THR A 382 -32.03 -39.22 0.84
C THR A 382 -33.32 -38.38 0.86
N PRO A 383 -34.48 -38.89 0.39
CA PRO A 383 -35.73 -38.15 0.50
C PRO A 383 -36.15 -38.08 1.97
N LEU A 384 -36.50 -36.88 2.44
CA LEU A 384 -37.16 -36.70 3.75
C LEU A 384 -38.56 -37.34 3.73
N PRO A 385 -39.01 -37.97 4.83
CA PRO A 385 -40.35 -38.54 4.91
C PRO A 385 -41.42 -37.44 4.89
N VAL A 386 -42.44 -37.63 4.06
CA VAL A 386 -43.66 -36.83 4.03
C VAL A 386 -44.51 -37.20 5.25
N GLU A 387 -44.84 -36.23 6.10
CA GLU A 387 -45.82 -36.41 7.18
C GLU A 387 -47.26 -36.52 6.60
N PRO A 388 -48.12 -37.37 7.17
CA PRO A 388 -49.45 -37.61 6.62
C PRO A 388 -50.44 -36.49 6.98
N GLU A 389 -51.18 -36.03 5.97
CA GLU A 389 -52.35 -35.18 6.11
C GLU A 389 -53.44 -35.88 6.95
N THR A 390 -53.99 -35.16 7.92
CA THR A 390 -55.19 -35.60 8.66
C THR A 390 -56.42 -34.85 8.13
N PRO A 391 -57.56 -35.54 7.85
CA PRO A 391 -58.71 -34.95 7.19
C PRO A 391 -59.82 -34.46 8.14
N GLY A 392 -60.56 -33.44 7.68
CA GLY A 392 -61.92 -33.05 8.14
C GLY A 392 -61.94 -31.86 9.12
N GLN A 393 -62.87 -30.91 9.10
CA GLN A 393 -64.19 -30.79 8.46
C GLN A 393 -64.51 -29.29 8.29
N GLY A 394 -65.31 -28.96 7.28
CA GLY A 394 -65.70 -27.60 6.96
C GLY A 394 -66.80 -27.01 7.83
N SER A 395 -67.01 -25.70 7.68
CA SER A 395 -68.34 -25.09 7.69
C SER A 395 -68.32 -23.75 6.97
N THR A 396 -69.46 -23.48 6.35
CA THR A 396 -69.87 -22.43 5.41
C THR A 396 -69.96 -21.01 5.97
N GLY A 397 -69.82 -20.00 5.09
CA GLY A 397 -70.50 -18.70 5.22
C GLY A 397 -69.66 -17.48 4.76
N GLY A 398 -69.95 -16.92 3.57
CA GLY A 398 -69.51 -15.55 3.19
C GLY A 398 -70.59 -14.50 3.51
N PRO A 399 -70.58 -13.28 2.92
CA PRO A 399 -69.51 -12.57 2.20
C PRO A 399 -69.28 -11.11 2.71
N ASP A 400 -68.39 -10.39 2.01
CA ASP A 400 -68.21 -8.93 1.93
C ASP A 400 -67.72 -8.16 3.18
N ASP A 401 -66.49 -7.61 3.09
CA ASP A 401 -66.33 -6.16 3.26
C ASP A 401 -65.01 -5.63 2.66
N THR A 402 -65.18 -4.68 1.75
CA THR A 402 -64.16 -3.79 1.20
C THR A 402 -63.83 -2.68 2.19
N SER A 403 -62.56 -2.40 2.47
CA SER A 403 -62.15 -1.00 2.72
C SER A 403 -60.63 -0.80 2.65
N THR A 404 -60.23 -0.07 1.63
CA THR A 404 -58.99 0.69 1.50
C THR A 404 -59.12 1.95 2.36
N ALA A 405 -58.17 2.24 3.25
CA ALA A 405 -58.02 3.58 3.82
C ALA A 405 -56.55 3.96 3.93
N ALA A 406 -56.21 5.02 3.21
CA ALA A 406 -54.94 5.69 3.14
C ALA A 406 -54.91 6.95 4.02
N LEU A 407 -53.70 7.48 4.18
CA LEU A 407 -53.29 8.86 4.51
C LEU A 407 -53.06 9.23 5.99
N SER A 408 -51.86 9.76 6.24
CA SER A 408 -51.68 11.15 6.72
C SER A 408 -50.21 11.58 6.53
N ILE A 409 -49.97 12.47 5.56
CA ILE A 409 -48.73 13.26 5.37
C ILE A 409 -48.94 14.59 6.09
N VAL A 410 -47.94 15.05 6.84
CA VAL A 410 -47.92 16.36 7.48
C VAL A 410 -46.82 17.20 6.81
N ASP A 411 -47.24 18.27 6.13
CA ASP A 411 -46.33 19.32 5.64
C ASP A 411 -46.15 20.41 6.71
N ILE A 412 -44.90 20.75 6.99
CA ILE A 412 -44.51 21.90 7.82
C ILE A 412 -44.18 23.07 6.90
N LYS A 413 -44.91 24.18 7.07
CA LYS A 413 -44.61 25.45 6.42
C LYS A 413 -43.58 26.23 7.25
N LYS A 414 -42.62 26.78 6.52
CA LYS A 414 -41.67 27.83 6.89
C LYS A 414 -42.42 29.12 7.20
N ASP A 415 -42.01 29.80 8.27
CA ASP A 415 -42.00 31.27 8.37
C ASP A 415 -40.55 31.70 8.66
#